data_AF-T1ACF8-F1
#
_entry.id   AF-T1ACF8-F1
#
_cell.length_a   1.000
_cell.length_b   1.000
_cell.length_c   1.000
_cell.angle_alpha   90.00
_cell.angle_beta   90.00
_cell.angle_gamma   90.00
#
_symmetry.space_group_name_H-M   'P 1'
#
loop_
_entity.id
_entity.type
_entity.pdbx_description
1 polymer ?
#
loop_
_entity_poly.entity_id
_entity_poly.type
_entity_poly.pdbx_seq_one_letter_code
_entity_poly.pdbx_strand_id
1 'polypeptide(L)'
;GPYTIVAGDPAAVLAVDSGGSRILQQQRPLPLAVGWSEPPGDAPGSLRRLAHELRAPAVPDLPTLAGGLVGMLAYEAAALLDHHAYPRGRGRPPGAPILLLLIDRVAVFDHLLNRLCLVAHVQPEDGYQAGAAALRSMAEQIAQARPAPLETSAAFERPLAVAPNVSGEM
;
A
#
# COMPACT_ATOMS: atom_id res chain seq x y z
N GLY A 1 18.05 6.28 3.90
CA GLY A 1 18.46 4.86 3.85
C GLY A 1 19.21 4.59 2.56
N PRO A 2 19.84 3.42 2.38
CA PRO A 2 20.57 3.07 1.16
C PRO A 2 19.68 2.88 -0.08
N TYR A 3 18.36 2.80 0.12
CA TYR A 3 17.37 2.64 -0.95
C TYR A 3 16.37 3.80 -0.99
N THR A 4 16.02 4.21 -2.19
CA THR A 4 14.77 4.94 -2.49
C THR A 4 13.85 4.03 -3.27
N ILE A 5 12.60 3.93 -2.87
CA ILE A 5 11.62 3.00 -3.44
C ILE A 5 10.46 3.83 -3.99
N VAL A 6 10.07 3.54 -5.23
CA VAL A 6 8.97 4.20 -5.92
C VAL A 6 7.98 3.14 -6.39
N ALA A 7 6.72 3.30 -5.97
CA ALA A 7 5.60 2.44 -6.32
C ALA A 7 4.33 3.30 -6.45
N GLY A 8 4.03 3.74 -7.67
CA GLY A 8 2.93 4.68 -7.94
C GLY A 8 1.70 4.05 -8.60
N ASP A 9 1.83 2.83 -9.11
CA ASP A 9 0.79 2.11 -9.84
C ASP A 9 0.54 0.78 -9.09
N PRO A 10 -0.39 0.71 -8.13
CA PRO A 10 -0.67 -0.49 -7.36
C PRO A 10 -1.63 -1.44 -8.11
N ALA A 11 -1.44 -2.75 -7.95
CA ALA A 11 -2.34 -3.75 -8.53
C ALA A 11 -3.74 -3.66 -7.92
N ALA A 12 -3.81 -3.33 -6.63
CA ALA A 12 -5.05 -3.12 -5.92
C ALA A 12 -4.90 -2.20 -4.70
N VAL A 13 -6.02 -1.64 -4.25
CA VAL A 13 -6.16 -0.88 -3.00
C VAL A 13 -7.11 -1.65 -2.11
N LEU A 14 -6.70 -1.91 -0.87
CA LEU A 14 -7.47 -2.62 0.14
C LEU A 14 -7.76 -1.70 1.32
N ALA A 15 -8.94 -1.88 1.91
CA ALA A 15 -9.34 -1.24 3.15
C ALA A 15 -9.69 -2.29 4.19
N VAL A 16 -9.27 -2.03 5.43
CA VAL A 16 -9.72 -2.78 6.61
C VAL A 16 -10.33 -1.80 7.60
N ASP A 17 -11.58 -2.06 7.96
CA ASP A 17 -12.34 -1.29 8.93
C ASP A 17 -13.24 -2.18 9.79
N SER A 18 -14.09 -1.57 10.61
CA SER A 18 -15.02 -2.30 11.48
C SER A 18 -16.06 -3.11 10.71
N GLY A 19 -16.22 -2.88 9.40
CA GLY A 19 -17.06 -3.67 8.51
C GLY A 19 -16.32 -4.85 7.85
N GLY A 20 -15.03 -5.03 8.12
CA GLY A 20 -14.21 -6.12 7.59
C GLY A 20 -13.12 -5.65 6.63
N SER A 21 -12.59 -6.60 5.85
CA SER A 21 -11.53 -6.36 4.85
C SER A 21 -12.10 -6.44 3.45
N ARG A 22 -11.74 -5.50 2.56
CA ARG A 22 -12.24 -5.48 1.18
C ARG A 22 -11.29 -4.80 0.21
N ILE A 23 -11.40 -5.16 -1.06
CA ILE A 23 -10.74 -4.46 -2.16
C ILE A 23 -11.59 -3.24 -2.55
N LEU A 24 -10.99 -2.04 -2.51
CA LEU A 24 -11.61 -0.80 -2.97
C LEU A 24 -11.45 -0.58 -4.47
N GLN A 25 -10.29 -0.96 -5.01
CA GLN A 25 -9.95 -0.82 -6.41
C GLN A 25 -9.02 -1.96 -6.82
N GLN A 26 -9.26 -2.57 -7.98
CA GLN A 26 -8.39 -3.57 -8.57
C GLN A 26 -8.08 -3.17 -10.01
N GLN A 27 -6.79 -3.07 -10.32
CA GLN A 27 -6.30 -2.72 -11.65
C GLN A 27 -5.68 -3.92 -12.37
N ARG A 28 -5.21 -4.93 -11.62
CA ARG A 28 -4.55 -6.11 -12.17
C ARG A 28 -5.08 -7.40 -11.54
N PRO A 29 -4.94 -8.55 -12.23
CA PRO A 29 -5.29 -9.86 -11.67
C PRO A 29 -4.51 -10.13 -10.39
N LEU A 30 -5.21 -10.63 -9.38
CA LEU A 30 -4.64 -11.00 -8.08
C LEU A 30 -4.82 -12.50 -7.89
N PRO A 31 -3.94 -13.16 -7.10
CA PRO A 31 -4.14 -14.56 -6.71
C PRO A 31 -5.17 -14.65 -5.56
N LEU A 32 -6.27 -13.90 -5.69
CA LEU A 32 -7.38 -13.82 -4.75
C LEU A 32 -8.68 -14.11 -5.50
N ALA A 33 -9.69 -14.60 -4.79
CA ALA A 33 -11.02 -14.77 -5.35
C ALA A 33 -11.57 -13.44 -5.89
N VAL A 34 -12.30 -13.48 -7.02
CA VAL A 34 -12.94 -12.29 -7.60
C VAL A 34 -13.90 -11.69 -6.57
N GLY A 35 -13.79 -10.40 -6.32
CA GLY A 35 -14.61 -9.71 -5.32
C GLY A 35 -14.27 -10.08 -3.87
N TRP A 36 -13.02 -10.49 -3.61
CA TRP A 36 -12.55 -10.85 -2.27
C TRP A 36 -12.94 -9.81 -1.22
N SER A 37 -13.54 -10.33 -0.16
CA SER A 37 -13.82 -9.60 1.08
C SER A 37 -13.83 -10.59 2.23
N GLU A 38 -13.52 -10.10 3.42
CA GLU A 38 -13.66 -10.86 4.66
C GLU A 38 -14.59 -10.12 5.63
N PRO A 39 -15.45 -10.86 6.36
CA PRO A 39 -16.34 -10.27 7.35
C PRO A 39 -15.56 -9.63 8.51
N PRO A 40 -16.21 -8.76 9.31
CA PRO A 40 -15.57 -8.19 10.49
C PRO A 40 -15.33 -9.26 11.56
N GLY A 41 -14.36 -8.99 12.46
CA GLY A 41 -14.15 -9.77 13.68
C GLY A 41 -12.70 -10.20 13.94
N ASP A 42 -11.89 -10.32 12.89
CA ASP A 42 -10.49 -10.77 13.00
C ASP A 42 -9.59 -10.05 11.97
N ALA A 43 -9.41 -8.73 12.13
CA ALA A 43 -8.57 -7.96 11.22
C ALA A 43 -7.10 -8.46 11.18
N PRO A 44 -6.45 -8.81 12.30
CA PRO A 44 -5.11 -9.39 12.27
C PRO A 44 -5.03 -10.69 11.47
N GLY A 45 -6.00 -11.60 11.64
CA GLY A 45 -6.04 -12.84 10.88
C GLY A 45 -6.35 -12.62 9.40
N SER A 46 -7.23 -11.67 9.06
CA SER A 46 -7.47 -11.24 7.68
C SER A 46 -6.17 -10.78 7.01
N LEU A 47 -5.42 -9.90 7.68
CA LEU A 47 -4.15 -9.40 7.17
C LEU A 47 -3.11 -10.51 7.02
N ARG A 48 -3.05 -11.47 7.95
CA ARG A 48 -2.13 -12.62 7.88
C ARG A 48 -2.48 -13.55 6.71
N ARG A 49 -3.76 -13.86 6.50
CA ARG A 49 -4.23 -14.66 5.37
C ARG A 49 -3.90 -13.97 4.04
N LEU A 50 -4.23 -12.69 3.93
CA LEU A 50 -3.93 -11.88 2.76
C LEU A 50 -2.42 -11.86 2.47
N ALA A 51 -1.58 -11.62 3.49
CA ALA A 51 -0.12 -11.65 3.33
C ALA A 51 0.42 -13.03 2.94
N HIS A 52 -0.27 -14.10 3.33
CA HIS A 52 0.08 -15.47 2.96
C HIS A 52 -0.30 -15.76 1.50
N GLU A 53 -1.52 -15.42 1.07
CA GLU A 53 -2.01 -15.62 -0.30
C GLU A 53 -1.22 -14.80 -1.32
N LEU A 54 -0.77 -13.60 -0.94
CA LEU A 54 0.02 -12.69 -1.78
C LEU A 54 1.53 -12.92 -1.68
N ARG A 55 1.99 -13.99 -1.04
CA ARG A 55 3.42 -14.23 -0.80
C ARG A 55 4.15 -14.53 -2.11
N ALA A 56 5.11 -13.67 -2.45
CA ALA A 56 6.06 -13.88 -3.54
C ALA A 56 7.32 -14.64 -3.07
N PRO A 57 8.04 -15.32 -3.98
CA PRO A 57 9.32 -15.95 -3.65
C PRO A 57 10.38 -14.92 -3.24
N ALA A 58 11.21 -15.27 -2.27
CA ALA A 58 12.39 -14.48 -1.90
C ALA A 58 13.53 -14.83 -2.87
N VAL A 59 13.94 -13.87 -3.70
CA VAL A 59 15.03 -14.03 -4.66
C VAL A 59 16.29 -13.36 -4.09
N PRO A 60 17.45 -14.05 -4.10
CA PRO A 60 18.72 -13.44 -3.71
C PRO A 60 19.00 -12.14 -4.47
N ASP A 61 19.72 -11.22 -3.84
CA ASP A 61 20.16 -9.94 -4.41
C ASP A 61 19.05 -8.95 -4.79
N LEU A 62 17.77 -9.27 -4.56
CA LEU A 62 16.69 -8.28 -4.65
C LEU A 62 16.68 -7.36 -3.42
N PRO A 63 16.22 -6.10 -3.59
CA PRO A 63 15.99 -5.20 -2.47
C PRO A 63 15.03 -5.80 -1.44
N THR A 64 15.20 -5.39 -0.18
CA THR A 64 14.38 -5.87 0.94
C THR A 64 12.88 -5.60 0.77
N LEU A 65 12.52 -4.54 0.03
CA LEU A 65 11.15 -4.28 -0.38
C LEU A 65 11.04 -4.41 -1.90
N ALA A 66 10.68 -5.61 -2.35
CA ALA A 66 10.49 -5.96 -3.75
C ALA A 66 9.02 -5.94 -4.19
N GLY A 67 8.10 -5.53 -3.32
CA GLY A 67 6.65 -5.52 -3.54
C GLY A 67 5.88 -5.87 -2.26
N GLY A 68 4.59 -6.17 -2.41
CA GLY A 68 3.71 -6.61 -1.32
C GLY A 68 2.73 -5.52 -0.85
N LEU A 69 2.19 -5.71 0.35
CA LEU A 69 1.23 -4.79 0.96
C LEU A 69 1.96 -3.61 1.61
N VAL A 70 1.71 -2.41 1.11
CA VAL A 70 2.32 -1.16 1.60
C VAL A 70 1.22 -0.15 1.82
N GLY A 71 1.20 0.54 2.96
CA GLY A 71 0.18 1.57 3.16
C GLY A 71 0.22 2.22 4.52
N MET A 72 -0.97 2.62 4.98
CA MET A 72 -1.16 3.41 6.18
C MET A 72 -1.98 2.62 7.20
N LEU A 73 -1.52 2.64 8.44
CA LEU A 73 -2.31 2.32 9.61
C LEU A 73 -2.58 3.64 10.32
N ALA A 74 -3.84 4.07 10.30
CA ALA A 74 -4.29 5.24 11.04
C ALA A 74 -4.27 4.95 12.55
N TYR A 75 -4.39 6.00 13.36
CA TYR A 75 -4.39 5.87 14.82
C TYR A 75 -5.49 4.92 15.32
N GLU A 76 -6.66 4.96 14.68
CA GLU A 76 -7.82 4.14 14.97
C GLU A 76 -7.63 2.65 14.63
N ALA A 77 -6.57 2.29 13.90
CA ALA A 77 -6.26 0.90 13.56
C ALA A 77 -6.01 0.05 14.82
N ALA A 78 -5.55 0.65 15.92
CA ALA A 78 -5.36 -0.04 17.20
C ALA A 78 -6.64 -0.71 17.73
N ALA A 79 -7.83 -0.17 17.42
CA ALA A 79 -9.10 -0.82 17.78
C ALA A 79 -9.36 -2.10 17.00
N LEU A 80 -8.89 -2.18 15.75
CA LEU A 80 -9.03 -3.36 14.91
C LEU A 80 -7.96 -4.41 15.22
N LEU A 81 -6.75 -3.97 15.53
CA LEU A 81 -5.58 -4.84 15.70
C LEU A 81 -5.47 -5.41 17.12
N ASP A 82 -5.66 -4.56 18.13
CA ASP A 82 -5.38 -4.88 19.53
C ASP A 82 -6.59 -4.65 20.46
N HIS A 83 -7.76 -4.35 19.89
CA HIS A 83 -9.00 -4.01 20.62
C HIS A 83 -8.84 -2.81 21.58
N HIS A 84 -7.87 -1.93 21.34
CA HIS A 84 -7.67 -0.74 22.16
C HIS A 84 -8.65 0.37 21.78
N ALA A 85 -9.25 0.99 22.80
CA ALA A 85 -10.07 2.19 22.59
C ALA A 85 -9.18 3.36 22.14
N TYR A 86 -9.75 4.24 21.30
CA TYR A 86 -9.11 5.48 20.88
C TYR A 86 -10.08 6.66 21.09
N PRO A 87 -9.56 7.90 21.31
CA PRO A 87 -10.40 9.07 21.39
C PRO A 87 -11.08 9.35 20.05
N ARG A 88 -12.42 9.36 20.02
CA ARG A 88 -13.18 9.75 18.83
C ARG A 88 -13.31 11.26 18.78
N GLY A 89 -12.61 11.91 17.85
CA GLY A 89 -12.76 13.35 17.60
C GLY A 89 -14.18 13.68 17.11
N ARG A 90 -14.73 14.82 17.52
CA ARG A 90 -16.02 15.31 17.00
C ARG A 90 -15.88 15.71 15.52
N GLY A 91 -16.81 15.25 14.68
CA GLY A 91 -17.08 15.86 13.38
C GLY A 91 -16.27 15.37 12.17
N ARG A 92 -15.38 14.38 12.30
CA ARG A 92 -14.72 13.76 11.13
C ARG A 92 -15.35 12.40 10.84
N PRO A 93 -15.92 12.15 9.64
CA PRO A 93 -16.28 10.80 9.24
C PRO A 93 -14.99 9.96 9.19
N PRO A 94 -14.92 8.83 9.91
CA PRO A 94 -13.72 8.00 9.89
C PRO A 94 -13.58 7.38 8.50
N GLY A 95 -12.41 7.57 7.87
CA GLY A 95 -12.01 6.71 6.75
C GLY A 95 -11.70 5.30 7.24
N ALA A 96 -11.36 4.39 6.32
CA ALA A 96 -10.88 3.06 6.73
C ALA A 96 -9.61 3.21 7.58
N PRO A 97 -9.57 2.67 8.83
CA PRO A 97 -8.41 2.79 9.70
C PRO A 97 -7.14 2.17 9.12
N ILE A 98 -7.25 1.21 8.21
CA ILE A 98 -6.12 0.62 7.52
C ILE A 98 -6.37 0.70 6.01
N LEU A 99 -5.41 1.25 5.28
CA LEU A 99 -5.40 1.36 3.82
C LEU A 99 -4.11 0.76 3.30
N LEU A 100 -4.21 -0.26 2.45
CA LEU A 100 -3.06 -0.97 1.90
C LEU A 100 -3.09 -0.93 0.37
N LEU A 101 -1.94 -0.66 -0.22
CA LEU A 101 -1.67 -0.79 -1.63
C LEU A 101 -1.00 -2.15 -1.84
N LEU A 102 -1.53 -2.96 -2.75
CA LEU A 102 -0.85 -4.14 -3.22
C LEU A 102 0.09 -3.74 -4.35
N ILE A 103 1.38 -3.71 -4.04
CA ILE A 103 2.45 -3.33 -4.96
C ILE A 103 3.03 -4.59 -5.60
N ASP A 104 2.69 -4.81 -6.86
CA ASP A 104 3.28 -5.83 -7.73
C ASP A 104 4.42 -5.28 -8.59
N ARG A 105 4.52 -3.95 -8.74
CA ARG A 105 5.54 -3.27 -9.55
C ARG A 105 6.27 -2.23 -8.72
N VAL A 106 7.58 -2.33 -8.64
CA VAL A 106 8.40 -1.40 -7.86
C VAL A 106 9.69 -1.05 -8.58
N ALA A 107 10.07 0.22 -8.51
CA ALA A 107 11.37 0.71 -8.90
C ALA A 107 12.17 1.06 -7.64
N VAL A 108 13.32 0.43 -7.47
CA VAL A 108 14.19 0.64 -6.31
C VAL A 108 15.51 1.20 -6.79
N PHE A 109 15.86 2.38 -6.30
CA PHE A 109 17.15 3.00 -6.53
C PHE A 109 18.08 2.66 -5.36
N ASP A 110 19.15 1.92 -5.66
CA ASP A 110 20.24 1.60 -4.75
C ASP A 110 21.30 2.71 -4.85
N HIS A 111 21.40 3.51 -3.79
CA HIS A 111 22.35 4.63 -3.72
C HIS A 111 23.80 4.19 -3.56
N LEU A 112 24.04 2.98 -3.02
CA LEU A 112 25.39 2.45 -2.80
C LEU A 112 25.98 1.91 -4.10
N LEU A 113 25.17 1.18 -4.87
CA LEU A 113 25.59 0.59 -6.15
C LEU A 113 25.33 1.53 -7.35
N ASN A 114 24.62 2.64 -7.13
CA ASN A 114 24.16 3.58 -8.16
C ASN A 114 23.38 2.87 -9.28
N ARG A 115 22.40 2.04 -8.88
CA ARG A 115 21.63 1.18 -9.79
C ARG A 115 20.13 1.32 -9.56
N LEU A 116 19.39 1.25 -10.65
CA LEU A 116 17.93 1.14 -10.63
C LEU A 116 17.54 -0.32 -10.84
N CYS A 117 16.90 -0.91 -9.83
CA CYS A 117 16.33 -2.25 -9.87
C CYS A 117 14.82 -2.15 -10.14
N LEU A 118 14.33 -2.80 -11.19
CA LEU A 118 12.92 -2.91 -11.49
C LEU A 118 12.45 -4.32 -11.12
N VAL A 119 11.37 -4.41 -10.35
CA VAL A 119 10.75 -5.68 -9.98
C VAL A 119 9.29 -5.64 -10.39
N ALA A 120 8.85 -6.71 -11.07
CA ALA A 120 7.47 -6.94 -11.45
C ALA A 120 7.05 -8.35 -11.04
N HIS A 121 6.01 -8.45 -10.22
CA HIS A 121 5.32 -9.69 -9.88
C HIS A 121 4.23 -9.94 -10.93
N VAL A 122 4.20 -11.15 -11.48
CA VAL A 122 3.19 -11.60 -12.44
C VAL A 122 2.62 -12.93 -11.96
N GLN A 123 1.43 -13.29 -12.44
CA GLN A 123 0.87 -14.58 -12.07
C GLN A 123 1.69 -15.71 -12.70
N PRO A 124 1.88 -16.85 -12.01
CA PRO A 124 2.62 -17.98 -12.56
C PRO A 124 2.11 -18.44 -13.92
N GLU A 125 0.80 -18.41 -14.14
CA GLU A 125 0.13 -18.77 -15.39
C GLU A 125 0.41 -17.82 -16.56
N ASP A 126 0.74 -16.55 -16.29
CA ASP A 126 1.08 -15.56 -17.33
C ASP A 126 2.46 -15.81 -17.95
N GLY A 127 3.33 -16.50 -17.18
CA GLY A 127 4.65 -16.92 -17.61
C GLY A 127 5.67 -15.80 -17.84
N TYR A 128 6.84 -16.19 -18.33
CA TYR A 128 8.00 -15.30 -18.48
C TYR A 128 7.74 -14.06 -19.36
N GLN A 129 6.97 -14.23 -20.45
CA GLN A 129 6.75 -13.16 -21.42
C GLN A 129 5.97 -11.98 -20.82
N ALA A 130 5.00 -12.26 -19.95
CA ALA A 130 4.26 -11.22 -19.25
C ALA A 130 5.17 -10.41 -18.31
N GLY A 131 6.05 -11.08 -17.56
CA GLY A 131 7.04 -10.42 -16.70
C GLY A 131 8.01 -9.54 -17.51
N ALA A 132 8.54 -10.06 -18.61
CA ALA A 132 9.42 -9.30 -19.50
C ALA A 132 8.72 -8.09 -20.14
N ALA A 133 7.44 -8.22 -20.49
CA ALA A 133 6.64 -7.10 -21.00
C ALA A 133 6.37 -6.04 -19.93
N ALA A 134 6.05 -6.45 -18.70
CA ALA A 134 5.84 -5.55 -17.57
C ALA A 134 7.11 -4.74 -17.25
N LEU A 135 8.28 -5.39 -17.19
CA LEU A 135 9.56 -4.72 -16.96
C LEU A 135 9.92 -3.75 -18.09
N ARG A 136 9.67 -4.11 -19.35
CA ARG A 136 9.85 -3.20 -20.49
C ARG A 136 8.97 -1.97 -20.38
N SER A 137 7.68 -2.15 -20.06
CA SER A 137 6.75 -1.04 -19.87
C SER A 137 7.20 -0.11 -18.72
N MET A 138 7.66 -0.67 -17.60
CA MET A 138 8.21 0.13 -16.49
C MET A 138 9.44 0.93 -16.92
N ALA A 139 10.38 0.31 -17.63
CA ALA A 139 11.58 0.98 -18.14
C ALA A 139 11.23 2.11 -19.11
N GLU A 140 10.27 1.89 -20.02
CA GLU A 140 9.77 2.89 -20.95
C GLU A 140 9.12 4.07 -20.23
N GLN A 141 8.28 3.82 -19.23
CA GLN A 141 7.66 4.88 -18.42
C GLN A 141 8.69 5.74 -17.72
N ILE A 142 9.72 5.13 -17.13
CA ILE A 142 10.80 5.84 -16.43
C ILE A 142 11.64 6.66 -17.42
N ALA A 143 11.95 6.10 -18.59
CA ALA A 143 12.71 6.79 -19.64
C ALA A 143 11.94 7.99 -20.23
N GLN A 144 10.62 7.92 -20.27
CA GLN A 144 9.75 8.99 -20.77
C GLN A 144 9.33 10.00 -19.70
N ALA A 145 9.59 9.71 -18.42
CA ALA A 145 9.21 10.55 -17.31
C ALA A 145 9.89 11.92 -17.45
N ARG A 146 9.09 12.98 -17.54
CA ARG A 146 9.57 14.35 -17.46
C ARG A 146 9.46 14.81 -16.01
N PRO A 147 10.42 15.60 -15.50
CA PRO A 147 10.24 16.25 -14.21
C PRO A 147 8.93 17.05 -14.28
N ALA A 148 7.95 16.64 -13.48
CA ALA A 148 6.81 17.50 -13.24
C ALA A 148 7.33 18.77 -12.54
N PRO A 149 6.81 19.96 -12.85
CA PRO A 149 7.00 21.11 -11.97
C PRO A 149 6.68 20.68 -10.54
N LEU A 150 7.53 21.05 -9.59
CA LEU A 150 7.22 20.86 -8.18
C LEU A 150 6.01 21.73 -7.86
N GLU A 151 4.82 21.15 -7.99
CA GLU A 151 3.59 21.75 -7.51
C GLU A 151 3.71 21.79 -5.98
N THR A 152 4.02 22.96 -5.44
CA THR A 152 3.76 23.24 -4.02
C THR A 152 2.26 23.08 -3.83
N SER A 153 1.86 21.97 -3.20
CA SER A 153 0.49 21.80 -2.79
C SER A 153 0.20 22.77 -1.65
N ALA A 154 -0.48 23.87 -1.98
CA ALA A 154 -1.03 24.81 -0.99
C ALA A 154 -2.06 24.15 -0.05
N ALA A 155 -2.43 22.88 -0.28
CA ALA A 155 -3.32 22.14 0.61
C ALA A 155 -2.76 21.95 2.03
N PHE A 156 -1.43 22.06 2.22
CA PHE A 156 -0.81 22.05 3.55
C PHE A 156 -0.90 23.39 4.29
N GLU A 157 -1.32 24.49 3.64
CA GLU A 157 -1.41 25.81 4.27
C GLU A 157 -2.69 26.00 5.09
N ARG A 158 -3.70 25.13 4.97
CA ARG A 158 -4.80 25.15 5.93
C ARG A 158 -4.24 24.64 7.26
N PRO A 159 -4.23 25.46 8.33
CA PRO A 159 -3.93 24.95 9.65
C PRO A 159 -4.87 23.78 9.90
N LEU A 160 -4.33 22.61 10.27
CA LEU A 160 -5.18 21.63 10.92
C LEU A 160 -5.85 22.36 12.07
N ALA A 161 -7.18 22.47 12.03
CA ALA A 161 -7.94 22.97 13.15
C ALA A 161 -7.78 21.95 14.28
N VAL A 162 -6.72 22.10 15.07
CA VAL A 162 -6.45 21.27 16.24
C VAL A 162 -7.36 21.78 17.35
N ALA A 163 -8.56 21.22 17.44
CA ALA A 163 -9.33 21.28 18.69
C ALA A 163 -8.78 20.18 19.61
N PRO A 164 -8.49 20.47 20.90
CA PRO A 164 -8.11 19.44 21.85
C PRO A 164 -9.19 18.35 21.89
N ASN A 165 -8.73 17.10 21.79
CA ASN A 165 -9.55 15.89 21.87
C ASN A 165 -9.77 15.44 23.34
N VAL A 166 -9.30 16.21 24.31
CA VAL A 166 -9.58 16.05 25.74
C VAL A 166 -10.77 16.92 26.13
N SER A 167 -11.86 16.28 26.57
CA SER A 167 -12.96 16.95 27.25
C SER A 167 -12.44 17.56 28.54
N GLY A 168 -12.64 18.86 28.75
CA GLY A 168 -12.26 19.57 29.97
C GLY A 168 -13.18 19.29 31.15
N GLU A 169 -13.27 18.04 31.59
CA GLU A 169 -13.92 17.67 32.85
C GLU A 169 -12.86 17.08 33.79
N MET A 170 -12.30 17.96 34.63
CA MET A 170 -11.80 17.65 35.98
C MET A 170 -12.88 18.10 36.96
#